data_AF-A0A6P7HII1-F1
#
_entry.id   AF-A0A6P7HII1-F1
#
_cell.length_a   1.000
_cell.length_b   1.000
_cell.length_c   1.000
_cell.angle_alpha   90.00
_cell.angle_beta   90.00
_cell.angle_gamma   90.00
#
_symmetry.space_group_name_H-M   'P 1'
#
loop_
_entity.id
_entity.type
_entity.pdbx_description
1 polymer ?
#
loop_
_entity_poly.entity_id
_entity_poly.type
_entity_poly.pdbx_seq_one_letter_code
_entity_poly.pdbx_strand_id
1 'polypeptide(L)' 'MEYQGSVKRLEMSVEEDYIQTLKHACYREKSYKESMIWKARNFGDQELYHNAQNIKMPSCENLQNLRNR' A
#
# COMPACT_ATOMS: atom_id res chain seq x y z
N MET A 1 7.09 25.45 30.28
CA MET A 1 7.36 24.25 29.45
C MET A 1 6.10 23.91 28.68
N GLU A 2 5.92 24.48 27.47
CA GLU A 2 4.79 24.17 26.57
C GLU A 2 5.22 23.46 25.28
N TYR A 3 6.54 23.33 25.06
CA TYR A 3 7.08 22.76 23.83
C TYR A 3 6.92 21.22 23.73
N GLN A 4 6.90 20.52 24.87
CA GLN A 4 6.74 19.05 24.87
C GLN A 4 5.33 18.61 24.45
N GLY A 5 4.30 19.43 24.72
CA GLY A 5 2.92 19.16 24.31
C GLY A 5 2.67 19.37 22.81
N SER A 6 3.41 20.28 22.16
CA SER A 6 3.33 20.49 20.71
C SER A 6 4.06 19.39 19.94
N VAL A 7 5.21 18.89 20.43
CA VAL A 7 5.97 17.82 19.76
C VAL A 7 5.15 16.53 19.70
N LYS A 8 4.58 16.07 20.81
CA LYS A 8 3.77 14.83 20.83
C LYS A 8 2.56 14.90 19.89
N ARG A 9 1.92 16.08 19.75
CA ARG A 9 0.80 16.28 18.82
C ARG A 9 1.24 16.26 17.36
N LEU A 10 2.39 16.84 17.06
CA LEU A 10 2.98 16.78 15.72
C LEU A 10 3.39 15.35 15.34
N GLU A 11 4.00 14.61 16.26
CA GLU A 11 4.38 13.20 16.04
C GLU A 11 3.18 12.31 15.74
N MET A 12 2.07 12.48 16.48
CA MET A 12 0.82 11.75 16.21
C MET A 12 0.26 12.06 14.82
N SER A 13 0.26 13.34 14.40
CA SER A 13 -0.18 13.73 13.06
C SER A 13 0.69 13.10 11.97
N VAL A 14 2.01 13.06 12.17
CA VAL A 14 2.95 12.45 11.21
C VAL A 14 2.71 10.94 11.09
N GLU A 15 2.48 10.24 12.20
CA GLU A 15 2.19 8.81 12.20
C GLU A 15 0.87 8.51 11.49
N GLU A 16 -0.18 9.29 11.78
CA GLU A 16 -1.49 9.16 11.14
C GLU A 16 -1.40 9.41 9.62
N ASP A 17 -0.71 10.47 9.21
CA ASP A 17 -0.50 10.82 7.79
C ASP A 17 0.30 9.73 7.05
N TYR A 18 1.30 9.16 7.72
CA TYR A 18 2.09 8.05 7.17
C TYR A 18 1.20 6.82 6.93
N ILE A 19 0.38 6.43 7.91
CA ILE A 19 -0.54 5.29 7.78
C ILE A 19 -1.57 5.55 6.67
N GLN A 20 -2.13 6.76 6.57
CA GLN A 20 -3.08 7.13 5.54
C GLN A 20 -2.45 7.08 4.14
N THR A 21 -1.24 7.61 3.99
CA THR A 21 -0.48 7.52 2.75
C THR A 21 -0.18 6.08 2.36
N LEU A 22 0.21 5.24 3.33
CA LEU A 22 0.49 3.82 3.12
C LEU A 22 -0.77 3.05 2.69
N LYS A 23 -1.94 3.35 3.28
CA LYS A 23 -3.24 2.80 2.86
C LYS A 23 -3.56 3.16 1.41
N HIS A 24 -3.40 4.42 1.03
CA HIS A 24 -3.64 4.86 -0.35
C HIS A 24 -2.66 4.21 -1.33
N ALA A 25 -1.39 4.07 -0.96
CA ALA A 25 -0.40 3.38 -1.77
C ALA A 25 -0.75 1.90 -1.97
N CYS A 26 -1.12 1.19 -0.91
CA CYS A 26 -1.58 -0.20 -1.00
C CYS A 26 -2.81 -0.34 -1.90
N TYR A 27 -3.79 0.57 -1.79
CA TYR A 27 -4.96 0.54 -2.66
C TYR A 27 -4.59 0.66 -4.14
N ARG A 28 -3.67 1.58 -4.49
CA ARG A 28 -3.17 1.74 -5.86
C ARG A 28 -2.43 0.50 -6.36
N GLU A 29 -1.57 -0.10 -5.53
CA GLU A 29 -0.85 -1.34 -5.87
C GLU A 29 -1.83 -2.49 -6.18
N LYS A 30 -2.84 -2.68 -5.32
CA LYS A 30 -3.87 -3.71 -5.52
C LYS A 30 -4.66 -3.48 -6.80
N SER A 31 -5.11 -2.25 -7.05
CA SER A 31 -5.85 -1.88 -8.26
C SER A 31 -5.00 -2.09 -9.53
N TYR A 32 -3.71 -1.76 -9.48
CA TYR A 32 -2.78 -2.01 -10.57
C TYR A 32 -2.63 -3.51 -10.86
N LYS A 33 -2.43 -4.33 -9.82
CA LYS A 33 -2.34 -5.79 -9.95
C LYS A 33 -3.62 -6.38 -10.56
N GLU A 34 -4.79 -5.98 -10.06
CA GLU A 34 -6.09 -6.42 -10.58
C GLU A 34 -6.28 -6.02 -12.05
N SER A 35 -5.89 -4.79 -12.41
CA SER A 35 -5.95 -4.30 -13.80
C SER A 35 -5.06 -5.11 -14.73
N MET A 36 -3.86 -5.50 -14.29
CA MET A 36 -2.93 -6.32 -15.07
C MET A 36 -3.44 -7.76 -15.23
N ILE A 37 -4.00 -8.35 -14.18
CA ILE A 37 -4.65 -9.67 -14.25
C ILE A 37 -5.83 -9.62 -15.21
N TRP A 38 -6.67 -8.58 -15.12
CA TRP A 38 -7.81 -8.41 -16.02
C TRP A 38 -7.35 -8.28 -17.47
N LYS A 39 -6.34 -7.45 -17.76
CA LYS A 39 -5.77 -7.32 -19.10
C LYS A 39 -5.25 -8.66 -19.62
N ALA A 40 -4.46 -9.38 -18.83
CA ALA A 40 -3.91 -10.68 -19.21
C ALA A 40 -5.00 -11.71 -19.54
N ARG A 41 -6.08 -11.76 -18.74
CA ARG A 41 -7.23 -12.63 -19.01
C ARG A 41 -7.95 -12.30 -20.31
N ASN A 42 -8.13 -11.02 -20.62
CA ASN A 42 -8.79 -10.61 -21.86
C ASN A 42 -7.96 -10.88 -23.11
N PHE A 43 -6.63 -10.75 -23.02
CA PHE A 43 -5.74 -11.07 -24.13
C PHE A 43 -5.44 -12.57 -24.27
N GLY A 44 -5.69 -13.37 -23.22
CA GLY A 44 -5.33 -14.79 -23.20
C GLY A 44 -3.83 -15.04 -23.04
N ASP A 45 -3.07 -14.04 -22.61
CA ASP A 45 -1.62 -14.11 -22.43
C ASP A 45 -1.28 -14.72 -21.06
N GLN A 46 -0.82 -15.98 -21.08
CA GLN A 46 -0.46 -16.71 -19.86
C GLN A 46 0.82 -16.19 -19.20
N GLU A 47 1.78 -15.69 -19.97
CA GLU A 47 3.02 -15.12 -19.43
C GLU A 47 2.70 -13.81 -18.71
N LEU A 48 1.90 -12.95 -19.35
CA LEU A 48 1.43 -11.71 -18.72
C LEU A 48 0.59 -11.99 -17.48
N TYR A 49 -0.22 -13.06 -17.48
CA TYR A 49 -1.00 -13.46 -16.31
C TYR A 49 -0.10 -13.90 -15.16
N HIS A 50 0.90 -14.74 -15.44
CA HIS A 50 1.88 -15.17 -14.43
C HIS A 50 2.65 -13.98 -13.86
N ASN A 51 3.11 -13.07 -14.73
CA ASN A 51 3.78 -11.85 -14.31
C ASN A 51 2.88 -10.95 -13.45
N ALA A 52 1.60 -10.79 -13.84
CA ALA A 52 0.63 -10.02 -13.08
C ALA A 52 0.34 -10.63 -11.69
N GLN A 53 0.29 -11.95 -11.59
CA GLN A 53 0.15 -12.64 -10.30
C GLN A 53 1.34 -12.41 -9.37
N ASN A 54 2.55 -12.29 -9.93
CA ASN A 54 3.79 -12.05 -9.20
C ASN A 54 4.09 -10.57 -8.92
N ILE A 55 3.21 -9.65 -9.30
CA ILE A 55 3.33 -8.23 -8.90
C ILE A 55 3.35 -8.15 -7.38
N LYS A 56 4.47 -7.64 -6.86
CA LYS A 56 4.69 -7.36 -5.44
C LYS A 56 3.89 -6.12 -5.03
N MET A 57 3.40 -6.12 -3.80
CA MET A 57 2.63 -5.01 -3.23
C MET A 57 3.29 -4.58 -1.91
N PRO A 58 4.49 -3.98 -1.98
CA PRO A 58 5.29 -3.69 -0.78
C PRO A 58 4.57 -2.73 0.18
N SER A 59 3.77 -1.79 -0.32
CA SER A 59 2.98 -0.91 0.53
C SER A 59 1.90 -1.67 1.29
N CYS A 60 1.27 -2.67 0.65
CA CYS A 60 0.32 -3.55 1.33
C CYS A 60 1.00 -4.49 2.33
N GLU A 61 2.17 -5.04 2.01
CA GLU A 61 2.96 -5.88 2.92
C GLU A 61 3.37 -5.08 4.18
N ASN A 62 3.86 -3.86 3.99
CA ASN A 62 4.19 -2.95 5.08
C ASN A 62 2.98 -2.58 5.92
N LEU A 63 1.83 -2.30 5.29
CA LEU A 63 0.58 -2.02 6.00
C LEU A 63 0.10 -3.23 6.81
N GLN A 64 0.25 -4.44 6.27
CA GLN A 64 -0.09 -5.68 6.98
C GLN A 64 0.84 -5.91 8.17
N ASN A 65 2.14 -5.71 7.99
CA ASN A 65 3.12 -5.82 9.08
C ASN A 65 2.82 -4.82 10.21
N LEU A 66 2.44 -3.58 9.87
CA LEU A 66 2.06 -2.56 10.84
C LEU A 66 0.77 -2.92 11.59
N ARG A 67 -0.20 -3.58 10.94
CA ARG A 67 -1.45 -4.04 11.56
C ARG A 67 -1.29 -5.28 12.44
N ASN A 68 -0.25 -6.09 12.18
CA ASN A 68 0.02 -7.35 12.89
C ASN A 68 0.94 -7.16 14.11
N ARG A 69 1.42 -5.94 14.35
CA ARG A 69 2.23 -5.57 15.51
C ARG A 69 1.36 -5.25 16.71
#